data_AF-A0A9R1QT73-F1
#
_entry.id   AF-A0A9R1QT73-F1
#
_cell.length_a   1.000
_cell.length_b   1.000
_cell.length_c   1.000
_cell.angle_alpha   90.00
_cell.angle_beta   90.00
_cell.angle_gamma   90.00
#
_symmetry.space_group_name_H-M   'P 1'
#
loop_
_entity.id
_entity.type
_entity.pdbx_description
1 polymer ?
#
loop_
_entity_poly.entity_id
_entity_poly.type
_entity_poly.pdbx_seq_one_letter_code
_entity_poly.pdbx_strand_id
1 'polypeptide(L)'
;MENRIVIADCGAINLLVGLLHSPDAKIQENAVTSLLNLSISDNNKIAIVNAYAIDPLIHVLETGNPEAKENSAATLFSLCITEENKVSVGRSGAIKSLVDLLRNGTPRGKKDAAHALFNLSILDENKGRIVQADAVKHLVKLMDPAAGMVDKAVVVLANLALIAEGRTAIGQARGIPALVDVVELGSARGEENAVAALLQLCKNNNRSCSIVLQEGVLPPLVTLSRSGTSRAREKAQALLSYFHSQRRGNSGRG
;
A
#
# COMPACT_ATOMS: atom_id res chain seq x y z
N MET A 1 -3.55 -28.61 -5.85
CA MET A 1 -2.26 -27.88 -6.00
C MET A 1 -1.45 -28.46 -7.15
N GLU A 2 -1.37 -29.80 -7.23
CA GLU A 2 -0.69 -30.57 -8.28
C GLU A 2 -1.05 -30.16 -9.73
N ASN A 3 -2.34 -30.00 -10.06
CA ASN A 3 -2.75 -29.61 -11.43
C ASN A 3 -2.16 -28.28 -11.91
N ARG A 4 -1.93 -27.30 -11.01
CA ARG A 4 -1.37 -26.00 -11.40
C ARG A 4 0.11 -26.12 -11.80
N ILE A 5 0.84 -27.00 -11.12
CA ILE A 5 2.24 -27.28 -11.41
C ILE A 5 2.32 -28.04 -12.74
N VAL A 6 1.50 -29.08 -12.93
CA VAL A 6 1.45 -29.85 -14.18
C VAL A 6 1.14 -28.95 -15.39
N ILE A 7 0.16 -28.06 -15.28
CA ILE A 7 -0.17 -27.12 -16.37
C ILE A 7 1.02 -26.21 -16.71
N ALA A 8 1.74 -25.72 -15.70
CA ALA A 8 2.94 -24.92 -15.91
C ALA A 8 4.05 -25.72 -16.60
N ASP A 9 4.30 -26.95 -16.13
CA ASP A 9 5.32 -27.86 -16.66
C ASP A 9 5.04 -28.28 -18.11
N CYS A 10 3.76 -28.32 -18.53
CA CYS A 10 3.36 -28.51 -19.92
C CYS A 10 3.62 -27.29 -20.82
N GLY A 11 4.29 -26.24 -20.32
CA GLY A 11 4.69 -25.06 -21.11
C GLY A 11 3.60 -23.99 -21.24
N ALA A 12 2.50 -24.08 -20.50
CA ALA A 12 1.37 -23.15 -20.61
C ALA A 12 1.76 -21.69 -20.28
N ILE A 13 2.72 -21.47 -19.38
CA ILE A 13 3.10 -20.12 -18.93
C ILE A 13 3.56 -19.24 -20.10
N ASN A 14 4.48 -19.70 -20.94
CA ASN A 14 4.99 -18.91 -22.07
C ASN A 14 3.90 -18.57 -23.08
N LEU A 15 3.00 -19.52 -23.35
CA LEU A 15 1.85 -19.29 -24.22
C LEU A 15 0.91 -18.23 -23.63
N LEU A 16 0.57 -18.35 -22.35
CA LEU A 16 -0.29 -17.40 -21.65
C LEU A 16 0.32 -16.00 -21.61
N VAL A 17 1.63 -15.88 -21.38
CA VAL A 17 2.35 -14.59 -21.42
C VAL A 17 2.26 -13.94 -22.80
N GLY A 18 2.41 -14.72 -23.88
CA GLY A 18 2.23 -14.22 -25.24
C GLY A 18 0.82 -13.67 -25.50
N LEU A 19 -0.21 -14.34 -24.95
CA LEU A 19 -1.61 -13.94 -25.09
C LEU A 19 -1.99 -12.67 -24.33
N LEU A 20 -1.13 -12.16 -23.43
CA LEU A 20 -1.38 -10.89 -22.73
C LEU A 20 -1.35 -9.67 -23.66
N HIS A 21 -0.78 -9.78 -24.86
CA HIS A 21 -0.81 -8.73 -25.90
C HIS A 21 -1.89 -8.99 -26.96
N SER A 22 -2.79 -9.94 -26.73
CA SER A 22 -3.88 -10.20 -27.66
C SER A 22 -4.77 -8.96 -27.82
N PRO A 23 -5.11 -8.55 -29.07
CA PRO A 23 -6.08 -7.48 -29.29
C PRO A 23 -7.51 -7.90 -28.93
N ASP A 24 -7.77 -9.21 -28.83
CA ASP A 24 -9.04 -9.72 -28.32
C ASP A 24 -9.06 -9.62 -26.79
N ALA A 25 -9.97 -8.78 -26.29
CA ALA A 25 -10.10 -8.48 -24.86
C ALA A 25 -10.44 -9.73 -24.03
N LYS A 26 -11.20 -10.69 -24.57
CA LYS A 26 -11.58 -11.89 -23.82
C LYS A 26 -10.42 -12.87 -23.74
N ILE A 27 -9.63 -12.99 -24.79
CA ILE A 27 -8.38 -13.77 -24.78
C ILE A 27 -7.39 -13.17 -23.77
N GLN A 28 -7.17 -11.85 -23.80
CA GLN A 28 -6.28 -11.18 -22.85
C GLN A 28 -6.74 -11.38 -21.40
N GLU A 29 -8.03 -11.20 -21.12
CA GLU A 29 -8.63 -11.42 -19.81
C GLU A 29 -8.47 -12.88 -19.35
N ASN A 30 -8.79 -13.86 -20.21
CA ASN A 30 -8.64 -15.28 -19.87
C ASN A 30 -7.17 -15.66 -19.63
N ALA A 31 -6.24 -15.05 -20.37
CA ALA A 31 -4.81 -15.28 -20.21
C ALA A 31 -4.31 -14.79 -18.85
N VAL A 32 -4.64 -13.54 -18.47
CA VAL A 32 -4.24 -13.00 -17.16
C VAL A 32 -4.95 -13.72 -16.01
N THR A 33 -6.19 -14.15 -16.19
CA THR A 33 -6.94 -14.93 -15.20
C THR A 33 -6.29 -16.31 -14.97
N SER A 34 -5.83 -16.94 -16.04
CA SER A 34 -5.08 -18.19 -15.97
C SER A 34 -3.74 -18.00 -15.25
N LEU A 35 -2.99 -16.92 -15.55
CA LEU A 35 -1.74 -16.61 -14.86
C LEU A 35 -1.93 -16.31 -13.38
N LEU A 36 -2.96 -15.53 -13.01
CA LEU A 36 -3.34 -15.30 -11.61
C LEU A 36 -3.59 -16.61 -10.88
N ASN A 37 -4.32 -17.52 -11.53
CA ASN A 37 -4.59 -18.85 -11.00
C ASN A 37 -3.30 -19.64 -10.81
N LEU A 38 -2.40 -19.64 -11.79
CA LEU A 38 -1.12 -20.35 -11.69
C LEU A 38 -0.22 -19.76 -10.59
N SER A 39 -0.23 -18.44 -10.40
CA SER A 39 0.61 -17.73 -9.43
C SER A 39 0.22 -18.01 -7.97
N ILE A 40 -0.86 -18.74 -7.69
CA ILE A 40 -1.20 -19.20 -6.34
C ILE A 40 -0.15 -20.19 -5.81
N SER A 41 0.56 -20.92 -6.69
CA SER A 41 1.65 -21.83 -6.31
C SER A 41 3.00 -21.12 -6.35
N ASP A 42 3.81 -21.24 -5.29
CA ASP A 42 5.12 -20.58 -5.21
C ASP A 42 6.09 -21.03 -6.31
N ASN A 43 6.09 -22.31 -6.67
CA ASN A 43 6.90 -22.82 -7.80
C ASN A 43 6.54 -22.13 -9.10
N ASN A 44 5.24 -21.93 -9.34
CA ASN A 44 4.75 -21.28 -10.55
C ASN A 44 5.03 -19.78 -10.55
N LYS A 45 5.08 -19.11 -9.39
CA LYS A 45 5.47 -17.68 -9.34
C LYS A 45 6.86 -17.47 -9.94
N ILE A 46 7.81 -18.33 -9.58
CA ILE A 46 9.18 -18.29 -10.11
C ILE A 46 9.16 -18.52 -11.62
N ALA A 47 8.43 -19.55 -12.08
CA ALA A 47 8.30 -19.84 -13.51
C ALA A 47 7.66 -18.69 -14.31
N ILE A 48 6.64 -18.03 -13.77
CA ILE A 48 5.98 -16.86 -14.40
C ILE A 48 6.94 -15.68 -14.50
N VAL A 49 7.72 -15.40 -13.46
CA VAL A 49 8.73 -14.32 -13.48
C VAL A 49 9.83 -14.63 -14.49
N ASN A 50 10.33 -15.87 -14.52
CA ASN A 50 11.34 -16.31 -15.48
C ASN A 50 10.86 -16.29 -16.94
N ALA A 51 9.54 -16.34 -17.15
CA ALA A 51 8.91 -16.15 -18.46
C ALA A 51 8.73 -14.65 -18.83
N TYR A 52 9.39 -13.73 -18.11
CA TYR A 52 9.35 -12.28 -18.34
C TYR A 52 7.93 -11.70 -18.33
N ALA A 53 7.05 -12.23 -17.47
CA ALA A 53 5.64 -11.83 -17.45
C ALA A 53 5.36 -10.43 -16.86
N ILE A 54 6.33 -9.78 -16.21
CA ILE A 54 6.11 -8.50 -15.51
C ILE A 54 5.64 -7.40 -16.47
N ASP A 55 6.38 -7.11 -17.54
CA ASP A 55 6.00 -6.07 -18.51
C ASP A 55 4.68 -6.40 -19.25
N PRO A 56 4.45 -7.64 -19.73
CA PRO A 56 3.16 -8.06 -20.28
C PRO A 56 1.99 -7.87 -19.30
N LEU A 57 2.17 -8.15 -18.00
CA LEU A 57 1.11 -7.92 -17.01
C LEU A 57 0.84 -6.43 -16.85
N ILE A 58 1.87 -5.58 -16.85
CA ILE A 58 1.71 -4.12 -16.76
C ILE A 58 0.99 -3.59 -18.00
N HIS A 59 1.29 -4.11 -19.18
CA HIS A 59 0.52 -3.81 -20.38
C HIS A 59 -0.97 -4.10 -20.18
N VAL A 60 -1.34 -5.27 -19.65
CA VAL A 60 -2.75 -5.58 -19.33
C VAL A 60 -3.33 -4.64 -18.29
N LEU A 61 -2.55 -4.25 -17.28
CA LEU A 61 -2.98 -3.30 -16.25
C LEU A 61 -3.28 -1.91 -16.85
N GLU A 62 -2.62 -1.54 -17.94
CA GLU A 62 -2.81 -0.27 -18.66
C GLU A 62 -3.96 -0.33 -19.67
N THR A 63 -4.01 -1.40 -20.48
CA THR A 63 -4.86 -1.47 -21.69
C THR A 63 -6.08 -2.37 -21.53
N GLY A 64 -6.06 -3.27 -20.55
CA GLY A 64 -7.09 -4.30 -20.41
C GLY A 64 -8.47 -3.77 -20.06
N ASN A 65 -9.47 -4.63 -20.22
CA ASN A 65 -10.80 -4.37 -19.68
C ASN A 65 -10.77 -4.37 -18.12
N PRO A 66 -11.84 -3.95 -17.44
CA PRO A 66 -11.84 -3.85 -15.98
C PRO A 66 -11.40 -5.14 -15.26
N GLU A 67 -11.93 -6.30 -15.66
CA GLU A 67 -11.59 -7.58 -15.03
C GLU A 67 -10.12 -7.98 -15.29
N ALA A 68 -9.62 -7.78 -16.51
CA ALA A 68 -8.24 -8.03 -16.85
C ALA A 68 -7.26 -7.15 -16.06
N LYS A 69 -7.60 -5.87 -15.84
CA LYS A 69 -6.82 -4.95 -15.02
C LYS A 69 -6.74 -5.40 -13.56
N GLU A 70 -7.88 -5.83 -13.01
CA GLU A 70 -7.96 -6.37 -11.64
C GLU A 70 -7.13 -7.64 -11.48
N ASN A 71 -7.30 -8.58 -12.41
CA ASN A 71 -6.53 -9.83 -12.41
C ASN A 71 -5.04 -9.57 -12.61
N SER A 72 -4.66 -8.57 -13.42
CA SER A 72 -3.26 -8.16 -13.57
C SER A 72 -2.70 -7.58 -12.27
N ALA A 73 -3.40 -6.66 -11.62
CA ALA A 73 -2.98 -6.08 -10.34
C ALA A 73 -2.80 -7.17 -9.26
N ALA A 74 -3.72 -8.12 -9.17
CA ALA A 74 -3.64 -9.25 -8.25
C ALA A 74 -2.46 -10.18 -8.58
N THR A 75 -2.19 -10.41 -9.87
CA THR A 75 -1.06 -11.24 -10.32
C THR A 75 0.27 -10.55 -9.97
N LEU A 76 0.42 -9.26 -10.29
CA LEU A 76 1.60 -8.47 -9.93
C LEU A 76 1.87 -8.47 -8.43
N PHE A 77 0.82 -8.30 -7.61
CA PHE A 77 0.93 -8.46 -6.16
C PHE A 77 1.48 -9.84 -5.75
N SER A 78 0.93 -10.90 -6.35
CA SER A 78 1.34 -12.29 -6.10
C SER A 78 2.80 -12.57 -6.48
N LEU A 79 3.30 -11.93 -7.55
CA LEU A 79 4.66 -12.10 -8.07
C LEU A 79 5.70 -11.22 -7.37
N CYS A 80 5.29 -10.18 -6.63
CA CYS A 80 6.20 -9.29 -5.88
C CYS A 80 6.75 -9.94 -4.59
N ILE A 81 7.31 -11.16 -4.70
CA ILE A 81 7.89 -11.93 -3.59
C ILE A 81 9.32 -11.51 -3.26
N THR A 82 10.14 -11.19 -4.26
CA THR A 82 11.53 -10.74 -4.08
C THR A 82 11.63 -9.22 -4.14
N GLU A 83 12.71 -8.68 -3.56
CA GLU A 83 13.05 -7.26 -3.68
C GLU A 83 13.24 -6.86 -5.15
N GLU A 84 13.90 -7.72 -5.95
CA GLU A 84 14.12 -7.50 -7.38
C GLU A 84 12.81 -7.33 -8.16
N ASN A 85 11.82 -8.19 -7.91
CA ASN A 85 10.52 -8.07 -8.56
C ASN A 85 9.82 -6.76 -8.18
N LYS A 86 9.89 -6.36 -6.91
CA LYS A 86 9.32 -5.08 -6.44
C LYS A 86 10.03 -3.87 -7.06
N VAL A 87 11.35 -3.96 -7.29
CA VAL A 87 12.11 -2.92 -8.00
C VAL A 87 11.68 -2.86 -9.47
N SER A 88 11.58 -4.00 -10.15
CA SER A 88 11.16 -4.09 -11.55
C SER A 88 9.75 -3.52 -11.76
N VAL A 89 8.77 -3.97 -10.96
CA VAL A 89 7.39 -3.45 -10.99
C VAL A 89 7.33 -1.97 -10.60
N GLY A 90 8.17 -1.53 -9.66
CA GLY A 90 8.19 -0.14 -9.22
C GLY A 90 8.77 0.83 -10.25
N ARG A 91 9.72 0.38 -11.08
CA ARG A 91 10.36 1.20 -12.13
C ARG A 91 9.59 1.21 -13.45
N SER A 92 8.77 0.19 -13.66
CA SER A 92 7.83 0.12 -14.78
C SER A 92 6.57 0.94 -14.45
N GLY A 93 5.82 1.36 -15.47
CA GLY A 93 4.66 2.27 -15.34
C GLY A 93 3.54 1.80 -14.39
N ALA A 94 3.65 0.60 -13.82
CA ALA A 94 2.69 -0.08 -12.98
C ALA A 94 2.14 0.78 -11.83
N ILE A 95 2.99 1.52 -11.11
CA ILE A 95 2.53 2.30 -9.94
C ILE A 95 1.44 3.30 -10.34
N LYS A 96 1.59 3.98 -11.48
CA LYS A 96 0.58 4.93 -11.97
C LYS A 96 -0.72 4.21 -12.28
N SER A 97 -0.64 3.10 -13.01
CA SER A 97 -1.80 2.29 -13.39
C SER A 97 -2.51 1.66 -12.18
N LEU A 98 -1.76 1.26 -11.15
CA LEU A 98 -2.31 0.80 -9.87
C LEU A 98 -3.04 1.92 -9.14
N VAL A 99 -2.53 3.16 -9.15
CA VAL A 99 -3.23 4.31 -8.55
C VAL A 99 -4.48 4.67 -9.35
N ASP A 100 -4.45 4.58 -10.67
CA ASP A 100 -5.64 4.77 -11.51
C ASP A 100 -6.71 3.71 -11.21
N LEU A 101 -6.31 2.45 -10.98
CA LEU A 101 -7.21 1.38 -10.53
C LEU A 101 -7.73 1.64 -9.11
N LEU A 102 -6.90 2.16 -8.20
CA LEU A 102 -7.30 2.58 -6.85
C LEU A 102 -8.35 3.69 -6.88
N ARG A 103 -8.29 4.57 -7.89
CA ARG A 103 -9.23 5.68 -8.07
C ARG A 103 -10.53 5.23 -8.72
N ASN A 104 -10.44 4.57 -9.87
CA ASN A 104 -11.54 4.35 -10.80
C ASN A 104 -12.02 2.90 -10.87
N GLY A 105 -11.31 1.95 -10.25
CA GLY A 105 -11.64 0.54 -10.28
C GLY A 105 -12.89 0.18 -9.49
N THR A 106 -13.35 -1.06 -9.67
CA THR A 106 -14.42 -1.63 -8.84
C THR A 106 -13.95 -1.78 -7.38
N PRO A 107 -14.84 -2.08 -6.42
CA PRO A 107 -14.42 -2.39 -5.05
C PRO A 107 -13.35 -3.49 -4.96
N ARG A 108 -13.39 -4.49 -5.86
CA ARG A 108 -12.35 -5.52 -5.96
C ARG A 108 -11.05 -4.93 -6.48
N GLY A 109 -11.09 -4.22 -7.61
CA GLY A 109 -9.90 -3.59 -8.19
C GLY A 109 -9.20 -2.62 -7.26
N LYS A 110 -9.94 -1.85 -6.48
CA LYS A 110 -9.37 -0.97 -5.44
C LYS A 110 -8.63 -1.75 -4.36
N LYS A 111 -9.17 -2.90 -3.95
CA LYS A 111 -8.53 -3.78 -2.97
C LYS A 111 -7.25 -4.39 -3.54
N ASP A 112 -7.30 -4.91 -4.75
CA ASP A 112 -6.15 -5.53 -5.42
C ASP A 112 -5.04 -4.50 -5.65
N ALA A 113 -5.39 -3.28 -6.09
CA ALA A 113 -4.45 -2.17 -6.22
C ALA A 113 -3.81 -1.78 -4.87
N ALA A 114 -4.61 -1.68 -3.80
CA ALA A 114 -4.10 -1.35 -2.47
C ALA A 114 -3.15 -2.44 -1.93
N HIS A 115 -3.43 -3.73 -2.19
CA HIS A 115 -2.53 -4.82 -1.83
C HIS A 115 -1.20 -4.74 -2.61
N ALA A 116 -1.25 -4.49 -3.92
CA ALA A 116 -0.05 -4.29 -4.72
C ALA A 116 0.79 -3.10 -4.22
N LEU A 117 0.15 -1.95 -3.98
CA LEU A 117 0.81 -0.75 -3.44
C LEU A 117 1.40 -0.99 -2.04
N PHE A 118 0.73 -1.78 -1.19
CA PHE A 118 1.26 -2.22 0.09
C PHE A 118 2.61 -2.94 -0.08
N ASN A 119 2.66 -3.97 -0.92
CA ASN A 119 3.92 -4.70 -1.16
C ASN A 119 5.02 -3.80 -1.74
N LEU A 120 4.66 -2.92 -2.69
CA LEU A 120 5.62 -2.02 -3.33
C LEU A 120 6.15 -0.94 -2.36
N SER A 121 5.32 -0.46 -1.42
CA SER A 121 5.68 0.60 -0.47
C SER A 121 6.75 0.19 0.55
N ILE A 122 7.04 -1.12 0.68
CA ILE A 122 8.09 -1.62 1.55
C ILE A 122 9.46 -1.08 1.08
N LEU A 123 9.69 -0.98 -0.23
CA LEU A 123 10.92 -0.45 -0.80
C LEU A 123 10.97 1.08 -0.73
N ASP A 124 12.09 1.63 -0.24
CA ASP A 124 12.30 3.09 -0.19
C ASP A 124 12.21 3.76 -1.56
N GLU A 125 12.81 3.15 -2.60
CA GLU A 125 12.77 3.69 -3.97
C GLU A 125 11.33 3.84 -4.51
N ASN A 126 10.41 2.98 -4.10
CA ASN A 126 9.03 2.99 -4.59
C ASN A 126 8.15 3.97 -3.82
N LYS A 127 8.48 4.32 -2.58
CA LYS A 127 7.70 5.28 -1.78
C LYS A 127 7.55 6.60 -2.52
N GLY A 128 8.65 7.12 -3.08
CA GLY A 128 8.63 8.37 -3.85
C GLY A 128 7.72 8.29 -5.08
N ARG A 129 7.79 7.17 -5.82
CA ARG A 129 6.95 6.93 -7.00
C ARG A 129 5.47 6.84 -6.66
N ILE A 130 5.13 6.18 -5.55
CA ILE A 130 3.74 6.08 -5.05
C ILE A 130 3.18 7.47 -4.70
N VAL A 131 3.99 8.32 -4.08
CA VAL A 131 3.59 9.70 -3.76
C VAL A 131 3.44 10.53 -5.03
N GLN A 132 4.38 10.45 -5.96
CA GLN A 132 4.33 11.16 -7.25
C GLN A 132 3.13 10.75 -8.11
N ALA A 133 2.68 9.50 -7.99
CA ALA A 133 1.47 9.00 -8.64
C ALA A 133 0.16 9.46 -7.95
N ASP A 134 0.23 10.31 -6.92
CA ASP A 134 -0.93 10.87 -6.21
C ASP A 134 -1.82 9.82 -5.51
N ALA A 135 -1.18 8.76 -4.99
CA ALA A 135 -1.85 7.68 -4.28
C ALA A 135 -2.44 8.14 -2.94
N VAL A 136 -1.80 9.09 -2.27
CA VAL A 136 -2.06 9.41 -0.85
C VAL A 136 -3.51 9.79 -0.58
N LYS A 137 -4.11 10.66 -1.39
CA LYS A 137 -5.53 11.05 -1.20
C LYS A 137 -6.51 9.88 -1.36
N HIS A 138 -6.15 8.88 -2.17
CA HIS A 138 -6.98 7.70 -2.40
C HIS A 138 -6.81 6.69 -1.27
N LEU A 139 -5.58 6.55 -0.75
CA LEU A 139 -5.29 5.75 0.44
C LEU A 139 -6.00 6.31 1.68
N VAL A 140 -6.01 7.64 1.87
CA VAL A 140 -6.77 8.27 2.97
C VAL A 140 -8.27 7.94 2.88
N LYS A 141 -8.85 7.98 1.68
CA LYS A 141 -10.26 7.58 1.47
C LYS A 141 -10.53 6.11 1.83
N LEU A 142 -9.54 5.22 1.64
CA LEU A 142 -9.66 3.81 2.02
C LEU A 142 -9.54 3.54 3.52
N MET A 143 -9.26 4.58 4.33
CA MET A 143 -9.33 4.49 5.78
C MET A 143 -10.75 4.67 6.33
N ASP A 144 -11.73 4.97 5.48
CA ASP A 144 -13.13 4.82 5.84
C ASP A 144 -13.42 3.33 6.17
N PRO A 145 -13.94 3.01 7.37
CA PRO A 145 -14.28 1.64 7.75
C PRO A 145 -15.20 0.94 6.74
N ALA A 146 -16.08 1.67 6.05
CA ALA A 146 -16.96 1.11 5.02
C ALA A 146 -16.19 0.55 3.81
N ALA A 147 -14.96 0.98 3.56
CA ALA A 147 -14.10 0.44 2.51
C ALA A 147 -13.49 -0.93 2.86
N GLY A 148 -13.45 -1.30 4.15
CA GLY A 148 -12.88 -2.56 4.63
C GLY A 148 -11.36 -2.69 4.39
N MET A 149 -10.65 -1.58 4.22
CA MET A 149 -9.22 -1.54 3.85
C MET A 149 -8.34 -0.70 4.78
N VAL A 150 -8.88 -0.28 5.93
CA VAL A 150 -8.23 0.62 6.89
C VAL A 150 -6.80 0.19 7.22
N ASP A 151 -6.60 -1.03 7.73
CA ASP A 151 -5.28 -1.51 8.13
C ASP A 151 -4.25 -1.46 6.98
N LYS A 152 -4.66 -1.80 5.76
CA LYS A 152 -3.75 -1.84 4.61
C LYS A 152 -3.38 -0.42 4.17
N ALA A 153 -4.38 0.46 4.08
CA ALA A 153 -4.19 1.86 3.75
C ALA A 153 -3.26 2.54 4.75
N VAL A 154 -3.51 2.35 6.06
CA VAL A 154 -2.70 2.95 7.13
C VAL A 154 -1.25 2.46 7.08
N VAL A 155 -1.01 1.17 6.79
CA VAL A 155 0.37 0.66 6.66
C VAL A 155 1.10 1.30 5.47
N VAL A 156 0.42 1.45 4.32
CA VAL A 156 1.02 2.17 3.18
C VAL A 156 1.36 3.60 3.58
N LEU A 157 0.42 4.33 4.20
CA LEU A 157 0.65 5.70 4.64
C LEU A 157 1.78 5.81 5.68
N ALA A 158 1.89 4.85 6.61
CA ALA A 158 2.98 4.78 7.57
C ALA A 158 4.34 4.58 6.89
N ASN A 159 4.40 3.72 5.87
CA ASN A 159 5.59 3.55 5.04
C ASN A 159 5.95 4.85 4.30
N LEU A 160 4.96 5.52 3.69
CA LEU A 160 5.18 6.78 2.97
C LEU A 160 5.60 7.93 3.91
N ALA A 161 5.16 7.93 5.17
CA ALA A 161 5.56 8.94 6.15
C ALA A 161 7.07 8.90 6.50
N LEU A 162 7.77 7.83 6.14
CA LEU A 162 9.23 7.73 6.30
C LEU A 162 9.99 8.70 5.38
N ILE A 163 9.41 9.11 4.25
CA ILE A 163 10.02 10.06 3.30
C ILE A 163 9.36 11.46 3.39
N ALA A 164 10.10 12.50 2.99
CA ALA A 164 9.67 13.90 3.16
C ALA A 164 8.45 14.26 2.29
N GLU A 165 8.44 13.78 1.05
CA GLU A 165 7.36 13.97 0.08
C GLU A 165 6.08 13.30 0.58
N GLY A 166 6.20 12.08 1.13
CA GLY A 166 5.08 11.35 1.71
C GLY A 166 4.47 12.07 2.91
N ARG A 167 5.30 12.58 3.84
CA ARG A 167 4.81 13.41 4.96
C ARG A 167 4.03 14.63 4.49
N THR A 168 4.55 15.31 3.47
CA THR A 168 3.91 16.50 2.88
C THR A 168 2.56 16.14 2.26
N ALA A 169 2.52 15.10 1.44
CA ALA A 169 1.30 14.64 0.79
C ALA A 169 0.23 14.16 1.79
N ILE A 170 0.64 13.47 2.87
CA ILE A 170 -0.29 13.01 3.92
C ILE A 170 -0.93 14.20 4.64
N GLY A 171 -0.14 15.23 4.97
CA GLY A 171 -0.66 16.46 5.59
C GLY A 171 -1.65 17.18 4.68
N GLN A 172 -1.36 17.29 3.39
CA GLN A 172 -2.23 17.96 2.40
C GLN A 172 -3.52 17.19 2.12
N ALA A 173 -3.48 15.86 2.19
CA ALA A 173 -4.63 14.99 1.90
C ALA A 173 -5.61 14.81 3.07
N ARG A 174 -5.51 15.63 4.13
CA ARG A 174 -6.23 15.42 5.41
C ARG A 174 -6.02 14.02 5.99
N GLY A 175 -4.82 13.46 5.83
CA GLY A 175 -4.48 12.16 6.39
C GLY A 175 -4.31 12.20 7.91
N ILE A 176 -3.96 13.34 8.51
CA ILE A 176 -3.77 13.46 9.97
C ILE A 176 -5.04 13.15 10.76
N PRO A 177 -6.20 13.81 10.52
CA PRO A 177 -7.44 13.49 11.23
C PRO A 177 -7.81 12.01 11.11
N ALA A 178 -7.76 11.48 9.89
CA ALA A 178 -8.13 10.09 9.65
C ALA A 178 -7.14 9.09 10.30
N LEU A 179 -5.86 9.45 10.48
CA LEU A 179 -4.93 8.65 11.26
C LEU A 179 -5.25 8.71 12.76
N VAL A 180 -5.68 9.86 13.28
CA VAL A 180 -6.12 10.01 14.67
C VAL A 180 -7.35 9.14 14.94
N ASP A 181 -8.33 9.14 14.05
CA ASP A 181 -9.51 8.25 14.13
C ASP A 181 -9.10 6.77 14.22
N VAL A 182 -8.07 6.35 13.47
CA VAL A 182 -7.55 4.98 13.53
C VAL A 182 -6.81 4.68 14.84
N VAL A 183 -6.20 5.68 15.48
CA VAL A 183 -5.62 5.49 16.83
C VAL A 183 -6.70 5.27 17.89
N GLU A 184 -7.89 5.84 17.69
CA GLU A 184 -9.00 5.73 18.64
C GLU A 184 -9.86 4.47 18.42
N LEU A 185 -10.16 4.14 17.16
CA LEU A 185 -11.17 3.13 16.79
C LEU A 185 -10.61 1.98 15.94
N GLY A 186 -9.30 1.99 15.67
CA GLY A 186 -8.66 1.04 14.78
C GLY A 186 -8.46 -0.36 15.39
N SER A 187 -8.00 -1.28 14.56
CA SER A 187 -7.47 -2.55 15.05
C SER A 187 -6.13 -2.32 15.75
N ALA A 188 -5.68 -3.27 16.58
CA ALA A 188 -4.34 -3.19 17.20
C ALA A 188 -3.21 -2.98 16.18
N ARG A 189 -3.37 -3.50 14.95
CA ARG A 189 -2.42 -3.27 13.84
C ARG A 189 -2.61 -1.88 13.24
N GLY A 190 -3.84 -1.44 13.04
CA GLY A 190 -4.18 -0.10 12.57
C GLY A 190 -3.60 0.98 13.48
N GLU A 191 -3.87 0.89 14.78
CA GLU A 191 -3.35 1.79 15.83
C GLU A 191 -1.82 1.87 15.79
N GLU A 192 -1.12 0.74 15.75
CA GLU A 192 0.35 0.69 15.74
C GLU A 192 0.94 1.44 14.53
N ASN A 193 0.34 1.28 13.36
CA ASN A 193 0.81 1.91 12.13
C ASN A 193 0.37 3.38 12.06
N ALA A 194 -0.81 3.71 12.57
CA ALA A 194 -1.29 5.08 12.64
C ALA A 194 -0.40 5.92 13.56
N VAL A 195 -0.09 5.44 14.77
CA VAL A 195 0.83 6.15 15.67
C VAL A 195 2.24 6.26 15.08
N ALA A 196 2.72 5.24 14.36
CA ALA A 196 4.00 5.32 13.65
C ALA A 196 4.00 6.47 12.62
N ALA A 197 2.95 6.57 11.80
CA ALA A 197 2.80 7.64 10.82
C ALA A 197 2.73 9.01 11.49
N LEU A 198 1.90 9.17 12.52
CA LEU A 198 1.77 10.41 13.29
C LEU A 198 3.09 10.84 13.93
N LEU A 199 3.85 9.90 14.49
CA LEU A 199 5.17 10.19 15.06
C LEU A 199 6.14 10.75 14.01
N GLN A 200 6.16 10.18 12.81
CA GLN A 200 7.00 10.69 11.72
C GLN A 200 6.55 12.07 11.25
N LEU A 201 5.25 12.32 11.17
CA LEU A 201 4.70 13.63 10.80
C LEU A 201 5.06 14.70 11.84
N CYS A 202 4.89 14.41 13.13
CA CYS A 202 5.18 15.35 14.22
C CYS A 202 6.66 15.67 14.33
N LYS A 203 7.55 14.66 14.26
CA LYS A 203 9.01 14.86 14.36
C LYS A 203 9.58 15.81 13.31
N ASN A 204 8.94 15.90 12.15
CA ASN A 204 9.45 16.65 11.00
C ASN A 204 8.69 17.97 10.73
N ASN A 205 7.51 18.16 11.30
CA ASN A 205 6.70 19.36 11.04
C ASN A 205 5.88 19.76 12.27
N ASN A 206 6.23 20.91 12.88
CA ASN A 206 5.51 21.47 14.02
C ASN A 206 4.04 21.75 13.71
N ARG A 207 3.69 22.14 12.47
CA ARG A 207 2.29 22.35 12.07
C ARG A 207 1.51 21.05 12.10
N SER A 208 2.09 19.96 11.60
CA SER A 208 1.46 18.63 11.69
C SER A 208 1.25 18.23 13.15
N CYS A 209 2.25 18.48 14.01
CA CYS A 209 2.17 18.25 15.45
C CYS A 209 1.01 19.03 16.10
N SER A 210 0.84 20.31 15.75
CA SER A 210 -0.29 21.11 16.23
C SER A 210 -1.64 20.56 15.79
N ILE A 211 -1.78 20.14 14.52
CA ILE A 211 -3.01 19.54 14.01
C ILE A 211 -3.31 18.24 14.78
N VAL A 212 -2.32 17.36 14.94
CA VAL A 212 -2.47 16.10 15.69
C VAL A 212 -2.98 16.34 17.12
N LEU A 213 -2.49 17.37 17.81
CA LEU A 213 -2.98 17.73 19.14
C LEU A 213 -4.40 18.31 19.12
N GLN A 214 -4.76 19.10 18.11
CA GLN A 214 -6.10 19.68 17.94
C GLN A 214 -7.15 18.62 17.64
N GLU A 215 -6.81 17.57 16.92
CA GLU A 215 -7.68 16.42 16.64
C GLU A 215 -7.90 15.51 17.88
N GLY A 216 -7.36 15.87 19.05
CA GLY A 216 -7.68 15.16 20.30
C GLY A 216 -6.98 13.83 20.49
N VAL A 217 -5.81 13.59 19.88
CA VAL A 217 -5.10 12.30 19.94
C VAL A 217 -4.62 11.89 21.35
N LEU A 218 -4.58 12.80 22.33
CA LEU A 218 -3.93 12.58 23.62
C LEU A 218 -4.56 11.44 24.45
N PRO A 219 -5.89 11.41 24.70
CA PRO A 219 -6.48 10.30 25.45
C PRO A 219 -6.28 8.94 24.76
N PRO A 220 -6.49 8.78 23.44
CA PRO A 220 -6.15 7.54 22.73
C PRO A 220 -4.69 7.11 22.90
N LEU A 221 -3.72 8.04 22.81
CA LEU A 221 -2.31 7.71 23.02
C LEU A 221 -2.00 7.27 24.44
N VAL A 222 -2.61 7.89 25.45
CA VAL A 222 -2.43 7.48 26.85
C VAL A 222 -2.96 6.08 27.07
N THR A 223 -4.15 5.78 26.55
CA THR A 223 -4.73 4.42 26.59
C THR A 223 -3.79 3.43 25.89
N LEU A 224 -3.39 3.73 24.66
CA LEU A 224 -2.52 2.85 23.87
C LEU A 224 -1.15 2.62 24.53
N SER A 225 -0.60 3.63 25.22
CA SER A 225 0.67 3.51 25.97
C SER A 225 0.61 2.52 27.13
N ARG A 226 -0.60 2.21 27.63
CA ARG A 226 -0.85 1.30 28.76
C ARG A 226 -1.29 -0.08 28.30
N SER A 227 -2.21 -0.16 27.34
CA SER A 227 -2.89 -1.40 26.95
C SER A 227 -2.62 -1.86 25.51
N GLY A 228 -1.88 -1.10 24.71
CA GLY A 228 -1.54 -1.46 23.33
C GLY A 228 -0.55 -2.63 23.22
N THR A 229 -0.32 -3.07 21.98
CA THR A 229 0.77 -4.01 21.67
C THR A 229 2.13 -3.44 22.10
N SER A 230 3.17 -4.27 22.24
CA SER A 230 4.50 -3.79 22.63
C SER A 230 5.02 -2.67 21.71
N ARG A 231 4.82 -2.82 20.40
CA ARG A 231 5.20 -1.80 19.42
C ARG A 231 4.33 -0.55 19.49
N ALA A 232 3.02 -0.71 19.70
CA ALA A 232 2.10 0.41 19.81
C ALA A 232 2.40 1.24 21.06
N ARG A 233 2.68 0.58 22.20
CA ARG A 233 3.09 1.23 23.46
C ARG A 233 4.36 2.05 23.29
N GLU A 234 5.40 1.46 22.72
CA GLU A 234 6.67 2.14 22.47
C GLU A 234 6.49 3.41 21.62
N LYS A 235 5.76 3.29 20.50
CA LYS A 235 5.49 4.40 19.59
C LYS A 235 4.61 5.48 20.23
N ALA A 236 3.59 5.09 21.00
CA ALA A 236 2.71 6.02 21.71
C ALA A 236 3.47 6.80 22.78
N GLN A 237 4.32 6.13 23.56
CA GLN A 237 5.19 6.77 24.54
C GLN A 237 6.16 7.75 23.86
N ALA A 238 6.79 7.36 22.76
CA ALA A 238 7.68 8.23 22.01
C ALA A 238 6.96 9.51 21.51
N LEU A 239 5.71 9.38 21.04
CA LEU A 239 4.92 10.52 20.60
C LEU A 239 4.48 11.43 21.77
N LEU A 240 4.05 10.85 22.89
CA LEU A 240 3.73 11.60 24.12
C LEU A 240 4.95 12.36 24.67
N SER A 241 6.11 11.70 24.74
CA SER A 241 7.37 12.33 25.15
C SER A 241 7.76 13.48 24.23
N TYR A 242 7.52 13.34 22.93
CA TYR A 242 7.76 14.42 21.97
C TYR A 242 6.85 15.64 22.21
N PHE A 243 5.57 15.42 22.53
CA PHE A 243 4.68 16.53 22.90
C PHE A 243 5.11 17.24 24.19
N HIS A 244 5.59 16.48 25.18
CA HIS A 244 6.12 17.07 26.41
C HIS A 244 7.38 17.90 26.19
N SER A 245 8.32 17.44 25.35
CA SER A 245 9.55 18.19 25.06
C SER A 245 9.27 19.47 24.28
N GLN A 246 8.35 19.45 23.32
CA GLN A 246 7.90 20.64 22.58
C GLN A 246 7.29 21.70 23.51
N ARG A 247 6.45 21.28 24.47
CA ARG A 247 5.86 22.20 25.45
C ARG A 247 6.92 22.87 26.33
N ARG A 248 7.92 22.12 26.81
CA ARG A 248 9.03 22.68 27.61
C ARG A 248 9.94 23.61 26.80
N GLY A 249 10.22 23.28 25.53
CA GLY A 249 11.01 24.13 24.64
C GLY A 249 10.36 25.47 24.33
N ASN A 250 9.02 25.52 24.25
CA ASN A 250 8.29 26.78 24.06
C ASN A 250 8.15 27.62 25.34
N SER A 251 8.10 27.00 26.52
CA SER A 251 8.01 27.72 27.81
C SER A 251 9.32 28.35 28.28
N GLY A 252 10.47 28.02 27.66
CA GLY A 252 11.78 28.61 27.99
C GLY A 252 12.19 29.78 27.09
N ARG A 253 11.31 30.26 26.20
CA ARG A 253 11.55 31.36 25.24
C ARG A 253 10.60 32.55 25.42
N GLY A 254 9.79 32.55 26.48
CA GLY A 254 8.84 33.62 26.82
C GLY A 254 9.36 34.50 27.95
#